data_AF-A0A397ASI2-F1
#
_entry.id   AF-A0A397ASI2-F1
#
_cell.length_a   1.000
_cell.length_b   1.000
_cell.length_c   1.000
_cell.angle_alpha   90.00
_cell.angle_beta   90.00
_cell.angle_gamma   90.00
#
_symmetry.space_group_name_H-M   'P 1'
#
loop_
_entity.id
_entity.type
_entity.pdbx_description
1 polymer ?
#
loop_
_entity_poly.entity_id
_entity_poly.type
_entity_poly.pdbx_seq_one_letter_code
_entity_poly.pdbx_strand_id
1 'polypeptide(L)'
;DVEVARFLVLTKSTIDPVTLTLPRADKLKQYFQDDVYGVVRSCAIGGSLSATAWFDGLSQPPPTESLCPAGMSWMSTRPPDIPVVPKVLDFQATKQRQDDERTQRDENFNRLHALAAQPTLHAQGPKQEENEEEDDDDDGWDD
;
A
#
# COMPACT_ATOMS: atom_id res chain seq x y z
N ASP A 1 8.16 5.37 -18.18
CA ASP A 1 7.35 4.20 -18.59
C ASP A 1 8.20 3.21 -19.34
N VAL A 2 7.65 2.07 -19.73
CA VAL A 2 8.39 1.00 -20.43
C VAL A 2 8.01 1.02 -21.90
N GLU A 3 8.97 1.26 -22.79
CA GLU A 3 8.73 1.38 -24.24
C GLU A 3 8.55 0.00 -24.91
N VAL A 4 7.39 -0.27 -25.48
CA VAL A 4 7.11 -1.56 -26.14
C VAL A 4 7.40 -1.53 -27.63
N ALA A 5 7.06 -0.42 -28.28
CA ALA A 5 7.21 -0.27 -29.72
C ALA A 5 7.46 1.19 -30.09
N ARG A 6 8.19 1.39 -31.18
CA ARG A 6 8.43 2.69 -31.80
C ARG A 6 8.06 2.64 -33.27
N PHE A 7 7.27 3.61 -33.69
CA PHE A 7 6.87 3.81 -35.06
C PHE A 7 7.56 5.06 -35.59
N LEU A 8 7.89 5.05 -36.87
CA LEU A 8 8.38 6.23 -37.57
C LEU A 8 7.26 6.70 -38.49
N VAL A 9 6.65 7.83 -38.15
CA VAL A 9 5.55 8.41 -38.92
C VAL A 9 6.13 9.43 -39.89
N LEU A 10 6.05 9.12 -41.18
CA LEU A 10 6.46 10.04 -42.23
C LEU A 10 5.41 11.14 -42.40
N THR A 11 5.84 12.40 -42.29
CA THR A 11 5.02 13.58 -42.59
C THR A 11 5.47 14.20 -43.93
N LYS A 12 4.93 15.38 -44.28
CA LYS A 12 5.30 16.09 -45.51
C LYS A 12 6.77 16.52 -45.55
N SER A 13 7.41 16.69 -44.39
CA SER A 13 8.77 17.24 -44.30
C SER A 13 9.63 16.62 -43.20
N THR A 14 9.06 15.77 -42.34
CA THR A 14 9.77 15.18 -41.19
C THR A 14 9.43 13.69 -41.06
N ILE A 15 10.25 12.98 -40.29
CA ILE A 15 9.96 11.63 -39.81
C ILE A 15 9.86 11.73 -38.30
N ASP A 16 8.64 11.57 -37.79
CA ASP A 16 8.35 11.76 -36.38
C ASP A 16 8.30 10.40 -35.67
N PRO A 17 9.13 10.17 -34.63
CA PRO A 17 9.06 8.94 -33.85
C PRO A 17 7.86 8.97 -32.90
N VAL A 18 7.02 7.94 -32.95
CA VAL A 18 5.88 7.73 -32.06
C VAL A 18 6.12 6.47 -31.24
N THR A 19 6.12 6.60 -29.92
CA THR A 19 6.42 5.51 -29.00
C THR A 19 5.15 5.03 -28.29
N LEU A 20 4.95 3.71 -28.24
CA LEU A 20 3.97 3.08 -27.37
C LEU A 20 4.64 2.62 -26.08
N THR A 21 4.11 3.07 -24.95
CA THR A 21 4.68 2.76 -23.63
C THR A 21 3.65 2.10 -22.72
N LEU A 22 4.08 1.13 -21.94
CA LEU A 22 3.31 0.57 -20.83
C LEU A 22 3.60 1.34 -19.55
N PRO A 23 2.56 1.86 -18.86
CA PRO A 23 2.73 2.52 -17.59
C PRO A 23 3.18 1.53 -16.52
N ARG A 24 4.22 1.89 -15.76
CA ARG A 24 4.76 1.05 -14.68
C ARG A 24 5.09 1.90 -13.46
N ALA A 25 4.95 1.29 -12.28
CA ALA A 25 5.41 1.91 -11.04
C ALA A 25 6.93 2.13 -11.05
N ASP A 26 7.41 3.23 -10.50
CA ASP A 26 8.83 3.61 -10.56
C ASP A 26 9.76 2.55 -9.94
N LYS A 27 9.33 1.91 -8.85
CA LYS A 27 10.05 0.80 -8.21
C LYS A 27 10.30 -0.40 -9.13
N LEU A 28 9.50 -0.57 -10.18
CA LEU A 28 9.61 -1.68 -11.12
C LEU A 28 10.55 -1.33 -12.27
N LYS A 29 10.71 -0.04 -12.61
CA LYS A 29 11.49 0.43 -13.78
C LYS A 29 13.00 0.12 -13.68
N GLN A 30 13.51 -0.15 -12.47
CA GLN A 30 14.90 -0.56 -12.25
C GLN A 30 15.18 -2.02 -12.61
N TYR A 31 14.14 -2.83 -12.78
CA TYR A 31 14.25 -4.24 -13.16
C TYR A 31 14.00 -4.40 -14.65
N PHE A 32 14.64 -5.39 -15.26
CA PHE A 32 14.32 -5.79 -16.62
C PHE A 32 12.91 -6.36 -16.65
N GLN A 33 12.05 -5.82 -17.51
CA GLN A 33 10.62 -6.18 -17.61
C GLN A 33 10.47 -7.45 -18.44
N ASP A 34 10.83 -8.60 -17.85
CA ASP A 34 10.81 -9.91 -18.51
C ASP A 34 9.39 -10.42 -18.82
N ASP A 35 8.37 -9.83 -18.20
CA ASP A 35 6.96 -10.03 -18.55
C ASP A 35 6.56 -9.34 -19.86
N VAL A 36 7.28 -8.29 -20.27
CA VAL A 36 7.07 -7.56 -21.52
C VAL A 36 8.05 -7.99 -22.60
N TYR A 37 9.33 -8.10 -22.24
CA TYR A 37 10.43 -8.40 -23.16
C TYR A 37 10.85 -9.86 -23.02
N GLY A 38 10.32 -10.70 -23.91
CA GLY A 38 10.79 -12.08 -24.09
C GLY A 38 12.09 -12.16 -24.90
N VAL A 39 12.46 -13.38 -25.29
CA VAL A 39 13.55 -13.59 -26.25
C VAL A 39 13.15 -13.05 -27.62
N VAL A 40 14.07 -12.32 -28.25
CA VAL A 40 13.87 -11.73 -29.59
C VAL A 40 14.74 -12.45 -30.61
N ARG A 41 14.46 -12.27 -31.89
CA ARG A 41 15.34 -12.80 -32.95
C ARG A 41 16.70 -12.09 -32.86
N SER A 42 17.77 -12.88 -32.86
CA SER A 42 19.12 -12.34 -32.84
C SER A 42 19.43 -11.62 -34.15
N CYS A 43 20.08 -10.47 -34.04
CA CYS A 43 20.59 -9.72 -35.19
C CYS A 43 21.96 -10.22 -35.68
N ALA A 44 22.46 -11.34 -35.14
CA ALA A 44 23.73 -11.92 -35.53
C ALA A 44 23.80 -12.18 -37.04
N ILE A 45 24.91 -11.77 -37.65
CA ILE A 45 25.18 -11.95 -39.07
C ILE A 45 25.30 -13.45 -39.37
N GLY A 46 24.48 -13.96 -40.29
CA GLY A 46 24.58 -15.35 -40.77
C GLY A 46 23.25 -16.10 -40.89
N GLY A 47 22.16 -15.59 -40.29
CA GLY A 47 20.88 -16.29 -40.27
C GLY A 47 20.95 -17.63 -39.53
N SER A 48 19.83 -18.36 -39.43
CA SER A 48 19.85 -19.74 -38.87
C SER A 48 20.38 -20.77 -39.86
N LEU A 49 20.36 -20.46 -41.15
CA LEU A 49 20.57 -21.43 -42.22
C LEU A 49 21.16 -20.73 -43.45
N SER A 50 22.06 -21.41 -44.16
CA SER A 50 22.51 -20.95 -45.48
C SER A 50 21.41 -21.15 -46.52
N ALA A 51 21.46 -20.37 -47.60
CA ALA A 51 20.50 -20.51 -48.71
C ALA A 51 20.50 -21.93 -49.30
N THR A 52 21.67 -22.54 -49.48
CA THR A 52 21.80 -23.91 -50.02
C THR A 52 21.10 -24.93 -49.13
N ALA A 53 21.37 -24.88 -47.82
CA ALA A 53 20.76 -25.81 -46.87
C ALA A 53 19.23 -25.65 -46.80
N TRP A 54 18.72 -24.43 -46.93
CA TRP A 54 17.27 -24.21 -47.04
C TRP A 54 16.68 -24.82 -48.31
N PHE A 55 17.34 -24.65 -49.47
CA PHE A 55 16.91 -25.27 -50.73
C PHE A 55 17.03 -26.80 -50.72
N ASP A 56 17.95 -27.36 -49.93
CA ASP A 56 18.06 -28.81 -49.69
C ASP A 56 16.96 -29.34 -48.74
N GLY A 57 16.04 -28.47 -48.29
CA GLY A 57 14.89 -28.82 -47.47
C GLY A 57 15.16 -28.82 -45.96
N LEU A 58 16.33 -28.35 -45.50
CA LEU A 58 16.60 -28.18 -44.08
C LEU A 58 15.76 -27.02 -43.51
N SER A 59 15.31 -27.18 -42.27
CA SER A 59 14.57 -26.17 -41.53
C SER A 59 15.17 -26.00 -40.15
N GLN A 60 15.52 -24.76 -39.80
CA GLN A 60 16.09 -24.40 -38.50
C GLN A 60 15.40 -23.16 -37.96
N PRO A 61 14.99 -23.14 -36.68
CA PRO A 61 14.41 -21.96 -36.07
C PRO A 61 15.43 -20.81 -36.09
N PRO A 62 14.96 -19.55 -36.20
CA PRO A 62 15.83 -18.39 -36.14
C PRO A 62 16.58 -18.36 -34.80
N PRO A 63 17.86 -17.91 -34.78
CA PRO A 63 18.55 -17.69 -33.52
C PRO A 63 17.80 -16.62 -32.70
N THR A 64 17.78 -16.79 -31.38
CA THR A 64 17.14 -15.85 -30.46
C THR A 64 18.12 -15.38 -29.39
N GLU A 65 17.90 -14.16 -28.88
CA GLU A 65 18.70 -13.55 -27.82
C GLU A 65 17.82 -12.78 -26.84
N SER A 66 18.32 -12.56 -25.63
CA SER A 66 17.64 -11.74 -24.62
C SER A 66 18.05 -10.28 -24.78
N LEU A 67 17.07 -9.37 -24.66
CA LEU A 67 17.33 -7.93 -24.60
C LEU A 67 17.73 -7.44 -23.21
N CYS A 68 17.89 -8.35 -22.23
CA CYS A 68 18.26 -7.97 -20.87
C CYS A 68 19.67 -7.36 -20.84
N PRO A 69 19.81 -6.10 -20.39
CA PRO A 69 21.13 -5.48 -20.25
C PRO A 69 22.02 -6.25 -19.27
N ALA A 70 23.32 -6.24 -19.51
CA ALA A 70 24.30 -6.89 -18.64
C ALA A 70 24.23 -6.30 -17.21
N GLY A 71 24.11 -7.17 -16.21
CA GLY A 71 24.03 -6.79 -14.80
C GLY A 71 22.65 -6.32 -14.32
N MET A 72 21.64 -6.29 -15.19
CA MET A 72 20.26 -5.96 -14.80
C MET A 72 19.52 -7.21 -14.29
N SER A 73 18.80 -7.08 -13.17
CA SER A 73 17.99 -8.17 -12.61
C SER A 73 16.59 -8.20 -13.20
N TRP A 74 15.98 -9.38 -13.27
CA TRP A 74 14.65 -9.57 -13.86
C TRP A 74 13.57 -9.19 -12.86
N MET A 75 12.48 -8.60 -13.37
CA MET A 75 11.34 -8.19 -12.57
C MET A 75 10.68 -9.38 -11.87
N SER A 76 10.61 -10.53 -12.52
CA SER A 76 10.07 -11.76 -11.90
C SER A 76 10.89 -12.27 -10.71
N THR A 77 12.19 -11.97 -10.67
CA THR A 77 13.10 -12.39 -9.57
C THR A 77 13.14 -11.40 -8.41
N ARG A 78 12.34 -10.33 -8.49
CA ARG A 78 12.32 -9.26 -7.49
C ARG A 78 11.86 -9.79 -6.12
N PRO A 79 12.50 -9.34 -5.02
CA PRO A 79 12.01 -9.62 -3.68
C PRO A 79 10.55 -9.18 -3.51
N PRO A 80 9.71 -9.94 -2.80
CA PRO A 80 8.36 -9.52 -2.51
C PRO A 80 8.40 -8.17 -1.77
N ASP A 81 7.50 -7.26 -2.13
CA ASP A 81 7.39 -5.98 -1.44
C ASP A 81 7.04 -6.26 0.03
N ILE A 82 7.73 -5.58 0.95
CA ILE A 82 7.41 -5.67 2.38
C ILE A 82 5.95 -5.19 2.54
N PRO A 83 5.07 -5.98 3.18
CA PRO A 83 3.68 -5.58 3.35
C PRO A 83 3.64 -4.29 4.17
N VAL A 84 3.15 -3.22 3.55
CA VAL A 84 2.90 -1.96 4.25
C VAL A 84 1.68 -2.18 5.12
N VAL A 85 1.90 -2.29 6.44
CA VAL A 85 0.81 -2.37 7.41
C VAL A 85 -0.07 -1.12 7.26
N PRO A 86 -1.37 -1.25 6.97
CA PRO A 86 -2.24 -0.10 6.83
C PRO A 86 -2.32 0.68 8.15
N LYS A 87 -2.08 2.00 8.09
CA LYS A 87 -2.21 2.92 9.25
C LYS A 87 -3.60 2.89 9.92
N VAL A 88 -4.60 2.37 9.21
CA VAL A 88 -5.96 2.16 9.71
C VAL A 88 -5.98 1.15 10.86
N LEU A 89 -5.10 0.15 10.86
CA LEU A 89 -5.03 -0.85 11.94
C LEU A 89 -4.56 -0.23 13.25
N ASP A 90 -3.55 0.64 13.18
CA ASP A 90 -3.06 1.36 14.36
C ASP A 90 -4.14 2.29 14.92
N PHE A 91 -4.85 2.99 14.04
CA PHE A 91 -5.97 3.85 14.42
C PHE A 91 -7.12 3.07 15.07
N GLN A 92 -7.49 1.91 14.50
CA GLN A 92 -8.52 1.04 15.06
C GLN A 92 -8.11 0.51 16.44
N ALA A 93 -6.87 0.05 16.60
CA ALA A 93 -6.35 -0.41 17.88
C ALA A 93 -6.35 0.70 18.95
N THR A 94 -5.96 1.92 18.57
CA THR A 94 -5.98 3.09 19.46
C THR A 94 -7.40 3.44 19.89
N LYS A 95 -8.34 3.43 18.94
CA LYS A 95 -9.76 3.71 19.21
C LYS A 95 -10.37 2.64 20.14
N GLN A 96 -10.08 1.37 19.90
CA GLN A 96 -10.53 0.27 20.76
C GLN A 96 -10.05 0.44 22.20
N ARG A 97 -8.76 0.80 22.38
CA ARG A 97 -8.23 1.06 23.73
C ARG A 97 -8.95 2.22 24.43
N GLN A 98 -9.27 3.31 23.71
CA GLN A 98 -10.04 4.42 24.29
C GLN A 98 -11.47 4.01 24.66
N ASP A 99 -12.14 3.23 23.80
CA ASP A 99 -13.51 2.75 24.05
C ASP A 99 -13.54 1.79 25.27
N ASP A 100 -12.53 0.92 25.40
CA ASP A 100 -12.36 0.01 26.54
C ASP A 100 -12.07 0.77 27.85
N GLU A 101 -11.18 1.78 27.81
CA GLU A 101 -10.87 2.64 28.96
C GLU A 101 -12.10 3.44 29.43
N ARG A 102 -12.88 3.96 28.48
CA ARG A 102 -14.12 4.68 28.77
C ARG A 102 -15.14 3.75 29.45
N THR A 103 -15.31 2.54 28.92
CA THR A 103 -16.23 1.55 29.50
C THR A 103 -15.83 1.18 30.92
N GLN A 104 -14.54 0.94 31.19
CA GLN A 104 -14.04 0.66 32.55
C GLN A 104 -14.26 1.83 33.52
N ARG A 105 -14.11 3.08 33.04
CA ARG A 105 -14.35 4.27 33.85
C ARG A 105 -15.82 4.38 34.25
N ASP A 106 -16.72 4.17 33.29
CA ASP A 106 -18.16 4.23 33.50
C ASP A 106 -18.62 3.14 34.49
N GLU A 107 -18.10 1.91 34.36
CA GLU A 107 -18.36 0.81 35.30
C GLU A 107 -17.86 1.13 36.71
N ASN A 108 -16.64 1.67 36.84
CA ASN A 108 -16.07 2.03 38.12
C ASN A 108 -16.86 3.17 38.79
N PHE A 109 -17.25 4.18 38.02
CA PHE A 109 -18.07 5.29 38.50
C PHE A 109 -19.43 4.77 39.00
N ASN A 110 -20.09 3.91 38.22
CA ASN A 110 -21.37 3.34 38.59
C ASN A 110 -21.28 2.49 39.87
N ARG A 111 -20.18 1.76 40.05
CA ARG A 111 -19.91 1.00 41.29
C ARG A 111 -19.74 1.91 42.50
N LEU A 112 -18.99 3.00 42.38
CA LEU A 112 -18.81 3.98 43.47
C LEU A 112 -20.14 4.64 43.83
N HIS A 113 -20.93 5.02 42.82
CA HIS A 113 -22.24 5.61 43.01
C HIS A 113 -23.20 4.66 43.74
N ALA A 114 -23.20 3.37 43.40
CA ALA A 114 -23.99 2.36 44.09
C ALA A 114 -23.59 2.17 45.57
N LEU A 115 -22.31 2.30 45.89
CA LEU A 115 -21.82 2.26 47.27
C LEU A 115 -22.18 3.52 48.07
N ALA A 116 -22.14 4.69 47.43
CA ALA A 116 -22.54 5.96 48.05
C ALA A 116 -24.05 6.02 48.35
N ALA A 117 -24.88 5.40 47.51
CA ALA A 117 -26.32 5.30 47.73
C ALA A 117 -26.73 4.28 48.81
N GLN A 118 -25.79 3.51 49.36
CA GLN A 118 -26.07 2.65 50.51
C GLN A 118 -26.17 3.54 51.77
N PRO A 119 -27.29 3.49 52.51
CA PRO A 119 -27.42 4.26 53.74
C PRO A 119 -26.37 3.78 54.75
N THR A 120 -25.52 4.71 55.22
CA THR A 120 -24.55 4.39 56.27
C THR A 120 -25.30 4.00 57.55
N LEU A 121 -24.91 2.89 58.19
CA LEU A 121 -25.44 2.45 59.49
C LEU A 121 -25.11 3.43 60.64
N HIS A 122 -24.40 4.52 60.37
CA HIS A 122 -23.97 5.52 61.36
C HIS A 122 -24.67 6.89 61.25
N ALA A 123 -25.77 7.01 60.50
CA ALA A 123 -26.66 8.18 60.57
C ALA A 123 -27.65 8.06 61.74
N GLN A 124 -27.15 7.99 62.97
CA GLN A 124 -27.94 8.26 64.18
C GLN A 124 -27.24 9.34 64.99
N GLY A 125 -27.44 10.59 64.57
CA GLY A 125 -27.15 11.83 65.29
C GLY A 125 -28.25 12.84 64.92
N PRO A 126 -28.64 13.76 65.83
CA PRO A 126 -29.96 14.38 65.81
C PRO A 126 -30.15 15.28 64.59
N LYS A 127 -31.41 15.38 64.13
CA LYS A 127 -31.88 16.27 63.07
C LYS A 127 -31.32 17.68 63.29
N GLN A 128 -30.48 18.15 62.37
CA GLN A 128 -30.24 19.57 62.18
C GLN A 128 -31.31 20.12 61.23
N GLU A 129 -31.88 21.23 61.69
CA GLU A 129 -32.88 22.05 61.04
C GLU A 129 -32.41 22.56 59.68
N GLU A 130 -33.39 22.76 58.81
CA GLU A 130 -33.30 23.42 57.52
C GLU A 130 -32.63 24.79 57.69
N ASN A 131 -31.42 24.94 57.15
CA ASN A 131 -30.88 26.24 56.76
C ASN A 131 -30.71 26.21 55.25
N GLU A 132 -31.56 26.98 54.59
CA GLU A 132 -31.30 27.54 53.27
C GLU A 132 -30.03 28.39 53.38
N GLU A 133 -28.94 27.98 52.74
CA GLU A 133 -27.80 28.87 52.47
C GLU A 133 -27.14 28.45 51.16
N GLU A 134 -27.39 29.30 50.17
CA GLU A 134 -26.54 29.73 49.05
C GLU A 134 -26.03 28.66 48.06
N ASP A 135 -26.67 28.66 46.89
CA ASP A 135 -26.07 28.27 45.62
C ASP A 135 -24.79 29.11 45.39
N ASP A 136 -23.64 28.55 45.78
CA ASP A 136 -22.33 29.10 45.45
C ASP A 136 -21.87 28.51 44.10
N ASP A 137 -21.68 29.44 43.15
CA ASP A 137 -21.28 29.27 41.76
C ASP A 137 -20.14 28.26 41.53
N ASP A 138 -20.26 27.40 40.51
CA ASP A 138 -19.09 26.88 39.78
C ASP A 138 -19.42 26.53 38.31
N ASP A 139 -19.94 27.50 37.57
CA ASP A 139 -19.94 27.51 36.10
C ASP A 139 -18.55 27.95 35.61
N GLY A 140 -17.62 27.01 35.39
CA GLY A 140 -16.26 27.42 35.01
C GLY A 140 -15.24 26.37 34.55
N TRP A 141 -15.66 25.21 34.04
CA TRP A 141 -14.72 24.31 33.35
C TRP A 141 -14.82 24.50 31.83
N ASP A 142 -14.12 25.53 31.34
CA ASP A 142 -13.81 25.75 29.93
C ASP A 142 -12.28 25.95 29.81
N ASP A 143 -11.54 24.89 29.44
CA ASP A 143 -10.36 24.88 28.53
C ASP A 143 -9.93 23.44 28.19
#